data_AF-A0A5Y8LW34-F1
#
_entry.id   AF-A0A5Y8LW34-F1
#
_cell.length_a   1.000
_cell.length_b   1.000
_cell.length_c   1.000
_cell.angle_alpha   90.00
_cell.angle_beta   90.00
_cell.angle_gamma   90.00
#
_symmetry.space_group_name_H-M   'P 1'
#
loop_
_entity.id
_entity.type
_entity.pdbx_description
1 polymer ?
#
loop_
_entity_poly.entity_id
_entity_poly.type
_entity_poly.pdbx_seq_one_letter_code
_entity_poly.pdbx_strand_id
1 'polypeptide(L)'
;MSAKRLKYHRFPTSGAMDMRVMKVYCPVCEARAVIKKTARKHKELSDLYCACTDIECGHTFVMNMTFSHTISPSAKSSDALIATICNSLDMQQKQLMLKFLSQDGTAAA
;
A
#
# COMPACT_ATOMS: atom_id res chain seq x y z
N MET A 1 22.03 -5.57 -40.59
CA MET A 1 22.00 -4.96 -39.25
C MET A 1 20.55 -4.91 -38.78
N SER A 2 20.14 -5.80 -37.87
CA SER A 2 18.74 -5.87 -37.42
C SER A 2 18.48 -4.81 -36.36
N ALA A 3 17.65 -3.83 -36.68
CA ALA A 3 17.23 -2.78 -35.74
C ALA A 3 16.37 -3.42 -34.64
N LYS A 4 16.93 -3.54 -33.43
CA LYS A 4 16.16 -3.91 -32.24
C LYS A 4 15.16 -2.79 -31.96
N ARG A 5 13.92 -2.94 -32.42
CA ARG A 5 12.78 -2.11 -32.00
C ARG A 5 12.73 -2.15 -30.47
N LEU A 6 13.01 -1.02 -29.82
CA LEU A 6 12.65 -0.81 -28.42
C LEU A 6 11.14 -1.08 -28.31
N LYS A 7 10.76 -2.04 -27.47
CA LYS A 7 9.35 -2.33 -27.18
C LYS A 7 8.77 -1.09 -26.50
N TYR A 8 8.27 -0.15 -27.28
CA TYR A 8 7.41 0.90 -26.76
C TYR A 8 6.14 0.19 -26.32
N HIS A 9 6.00 -0.04 -25.01
CA HIS A 9 4.76 -0.51 -24.42
C HIS A 9 3.72 0.58 -24.62
N ARG A 10 3.05 0.54 -25.77
CA ARG A 10 1.82 1.26 -26.03
C ARG A 10 0.75 0.57 -25.18
N PHE A 11 0.50 1.08 -23.97
CA PHE A 11 -0.67 0.65 -23.22
C PHE A 11 -1.92 1.08 -24.01
N PRO A 12 -2.79 0.14 -24.40
CA PRO A 12 -4.00 0.48 -25.12
C PRO A 12 -4.96 1.22 -24.20
N THR A 13 -5.52 2.30 -24.75
CA THR A 13 -6.55 3.15 -24.16
C THR A 13 -7.89 2.44 -24.06
N SER A 14 -8.74 2.92 -23.14
CA SER A 14 -10.14 2.55 -22.83
C SER A 14 -10.32 1.49 -21.73
N GLY A 15 -10.35 1.95 -20.47
CA GLY A 15 -10.70 1.14 -19.29
C GLY A 15 -10.01 1.54 -17.98
N ALA A 16 -8.91 2.31 -18.05
CA ALA A 16 -8.14 2.71 -16.87
C ALA A 16 -8.70 3.97 -16.22
N MET A 17 -9.83 3.86 -15.50
CA MET A 17 -10.31 4.93 -14.64
C MET A 17 -9.39 5.03 -13.42
N ASP A 18 -8.50 6.03 -13.48
CA ASP A 18 -7.85 6.70 -12.36
C ASP A 18 -6.98 5.82 -11.42
N MET A 19 -5.83 5.37 -11.94
CA MET A 19 -4.75 4.89 -11.08
C MET A 19 -4.22 6.07 -10.24
N ARG A 20 -4.63 6.14 -8.98
CA ARG A 20 -4.06 7.08 -8.00
C ARG A 20 -2.60 6.69 -7.70
N VAL A 21 -1.67 7.33 -8.41
CA VAL A 21 -0.23 7.24 -8.14
C VAL A 21 0.14 8.21 -7.02
N MET A 22 1.00 7.79 -6.08
CA MET A 22 1.56 8.68 -5.06
C MET A 22 2.25 9.88 -5.73
N LYS A 23 1.79 11.10 -5.41
CA LYS A 23 2.39 12.34 -5.87
C LYS A 23 3.17 12.97 -4.72
N VAL A 24 4.42 13.34 -4.99
CA VAL A 24 5.26 14.10 -4.07
C VAL A 24 5.24 15.56 -4.52
N TYR A 25 5.16 16.49 -3.58
CA TYR A 25 5.19 17.92 -3.83
C TYR A 25 6.48 18.54 -3.28
N CYS A 26 6.96 19.56 -3.97
CA CYS A 26 8.12 20.32 -3.52
C CYS A 26 7.74 21.13 -2.27
N PRO A 27 8.56 21.13 -1.21
CA PRO A 27 8.27 21.92 0.00
C PRO A 27 8.44 23.43 -0.19
N VAL A 28 9.04 23.87 -1.30
CA VAL A 28 9.33 25.30 -1.56
C VAL A 28 8.30 25.94 -2.48
N CYS A 29 8.04 25.33 -3.64
CA CYS A 29 7.15 25.89 -4.67
C CYS A 29 5.83 25.14 -4.81
N GLU A 30 5.60 24.07 -4.04
CA GLU A 30 4.41 23.21 -4.10
C GLU A 30 4.16 22.54 -5.47
N ALA A 31 5.04 22.74 -6.44
CA ALA A 31 5.00 22.05 -7.71
C ALA A 31 5.23 20.54 -7.51
N ARG A 32 4.78 19.75 -8.48
CA ARG A 32 4.99 18.31 -8.47
C ARG A 32 6.48 17.99 -8.49
N ALA A 33 6.87 16.95 -7.77
CA ALA A 33 8.23 16.42 -7.79
C ALA A 33 8.23 15.00 -8.37
N VAL A 34 9.28 14.68 -9.13
CA VAL A 34 9.51 13.37 -9.73
C VAL A 34 10.50 12.60 -8.86
N ILE A 35 10.11 11.40 -8.43
CA ILE A 35 11.00 10.46 -7.73
C ILE A 35 12.00 9.89 -8.74
N LYS A 36 13.30 10.17 -8.54
CA LYS A 36 14.38 9.66 -9.39
C LYS A 36 14.91 8.32 -8.89
N LYS A 37 14.97 8.14 -7.57
CA LYS A 37 15.49 6.93 -6.93
C LYS A 37 14.77 6.68 -5.61
N THR A 38 14.48 5.41 -5.33
CA THR A 38 14.02 4.95 -4.02
C THR A 38 15.11 4.08 -3.41
N ALA A 39 15.72 4.54 -2.31
CA ALA A 39 16.66 3.76 -1.53
C ALA A 39 15.93 3.07 -0.38
N ARG A 40 15.69 1.76 -0.51
CA ARG A 40 15.05 0.96 0.54
C ARG A 40 16.09 0.63 1.62
N LYS A 41 15.84 1.09 2.85
CA LYS A 41 16.68 0.79 4.02
C LYS A 41 16.13 -0.39 4.80
N HIS A 42 14.83 -0.36 5.07
CA HIS A 42 14.10 -1.40 5.77
C HIS A 42 12.80 -1.71 5.01
N LYS A 43 12.09 -2.78 5.40
CA LYS A 43 10.77 -3.10 4.83
C LYS A 43 9.76 -1.96 4.98
N GLU A 44 9.92 -1.17 6.05
CA GLU A 44 9.03 -0.10 6.48
C GLU A 44 9.61 1.31 6.31
N LEU A 45 10.88 1.42 5.90
CA LEU A 45 11.60 2.70 5.80
C LEU A 45 12.32 2.80 4.46
N SER A 46 12.00 3.83 3.69
CA SER A 46 12.63 4.10 2.39
C SER A 46 12.89 5.59 2.18
N ASP A 47 14.03 5.92 1.61
CA ASP A 47 14.37 7.29 1.25
C ASP A 47 14.05 7.51 -0.24
N LEU A 48 13.33 8.59 -0.54
CA LEU A 48 12.92 9.01 -1.87
C LEU A 48 13.76 10.21 -2.30
N TYR A 49 14.54 10.05 -3.36
CA TYR A 49 15.28 11.14 -3.98
C TYR A 49 14.40 11.76 -5.05
N CYS A 50 14.01 13.01 -4.83
CA CYS A 50 13.02 13.74 -5.61
C CYS A 50 13.66 14.94 -6.31
N ALA A 51 13.17 15.27 -7.50
CA ALA A 51 13.51 16.48 -8.23
C ALA A 51 12.23 17.23 -8.61
N CYS A 52 12.18 18.53 -8.34
CA CYS A 52 11.06 19.38 -8.72
C CYS A 52 10.86 19.38 -10.24
N THR A 53 9.61 19.43 -10.70
CA THR A 53 9.31 19.58 -12.14
C THR A 53 9.46 21.01 -12.62
N ASP A 54 9.31 21.98 -11.73
CA ASP A 54 9.48 23.38 -12.07
C ASP A 54 10.97 23.71 -12.25
N ILE A 55 11.29 24.26 -13.41
CA ILE A 55 12.67 24.57 -13.84
C ILE A 55 13.21 25.76 -13.06
N GLU A 56 12.35 26.72 -12.70
CA GLU A 56 12.76 27.88 -11.91
C GLU A 56 13.11 27.48 -10.47
N CYS A 57 12.36 26.52 -9.92
CA CYS A 57 12.66 25.98 -8.59
C CYS A 57 13.87 25.05 -8.60
N GLY A 58 13.94 24.11 -9.54
CA GLY A 58 15.08 23.18 -9.69
C GLY A 58 15.42 22.31 -8.47
N HIS A 59 14.56 22.30 -7.45
CA HIS A 59 14.91 21.76 -6.14
C HIS A 59 15.03 20.23 -6.17
N THR A 60 16.18 19.73 -5.71
CA THR A 60 16.43 18.30 -5.49
C THR A 60 16.53 18.01 -4.01
N PHE A 61 15.73 17.07 -3.53
CA PHE A 61 15.61 16.81 -2.09
C PHE A 61 15.38 15.33 -1.80
N VAL A 62 15.62 14.94 -0.55
CA VAL A 62 15.38 13.59 -0.06
C VAL A 62 14.21 13.62 0.91
N MET A 63 13.25 12.70 0.75
CA MET A 63 12.11 12.54 1.64
C MET A 63 12.07 11.12 2.19
N ASN A 64 11.86 10.96 3.49
CA ASN A 64 11.74 9.66 4.12
C ASN A 64 10.27 9.21 4.10
N MET A 65 10.02 8.04 3.50
CA MET A 65 8.72 7.37 3.54
C MET A 65 8.78 6.27 4.59
N THR A 66 7.96 6.41 5.63
CA THR A 66 7.95 5.51 6.78
C THR A 66 6.56 4.94 7.00
N PHE A 67 6.48 3.65 7.30
CA PHE A 67 5.24 3.04 7.76
C PHE A 67 4.91 3.57 9.17
N SER A 68 3.69 4.04 9.37
CA SER A 68 3.24 4.58 10.67
C SER A 68 2.41 3.57 11.45
N HIS A 69 1.23 3.24 10.96
CA HIS A 69 0.32 2.27 11.57
C HIS A 69 -0.67 1.74 10.54
N THR A 70 -1.27 0.60 10.87
CA THR A 70 -2.29 -0.03 10.03
C THR A 70 -3.67 0.44 10.46
N ILE A 71 -4.43 1.06 9.54
CA ILE A 71 -5.83 1.46 9.81
C ILE A 71 -6.77 0.25 9.72
N SER A 72 -6.56 -0.60 8.71
CA SER A 72 -7.32 -1.84 8.52
C SER A 72 -6.32 -2.98 8.29
N PRO A 73 -6.35 -4.04 9.12
CA PRO A 73 -5.38 -5.11 9.03
C PRO A 73 -5.46 -5.84 7.70
N SER A 74 -4.33 -6.42 7.28
CA SER A 74 -4.29 -7.21 6.06
C SER A 74 -5.19 -8.43 6.19
N ALA A 75 -5.93 -8.77 5.13
CA ALA A 75 -6.66 -10.03 5.03
C ALA A 75 -5.72 -11.25 5.13
N LYS A 76 -4.42 -11.08 4.87
CA LYS A 76 -3.41 -12.14 5.08
C LYS A 76 -3.06 -12.37 6.55
N SER A 77 -3.45 -11.45 7.44
CA SER A 77 -3.29 -11.56 8.88
C SER A 77 -4.60 -11.89 9.61
N SER A 78 -5.68 -12.23 8.89
CA SER A 78 -6.97 -12.60 9.48
C SER A 78 -6.82 -13.75 10.47
N ASP A 79 -6.05 -14.77 10.12
CA ASP A 79 -5.93 -15.99 10.93
C ASP A 79 -5.15 -15.70 12.22
N ALA A 80 -4.13 -14.85 12.14
CA ALA A 80 -3.39 -14.38 13.31
C ALA A 80 -4.27 -13.52 14.23
N LEU A 81 -5.15 -12.69 13.66
CA LEU A 81 -6.14 -11.93 14.42
C LEU A 81 -7.17 -12.84 15.09
N ILE A 82 -7.74 -13.79 14.35
CA ILE A 82 -8.70 -14.78 14.89
C ILE A 82 -8.04 -15.58 16.01
N ALA A 83 -6.82 -16.05 15.81
CA ALA A 83 -6.06 -16.76 16.84
C ALA A 83 -5.84 -15.88 18.08
N THR A 84 -5.48 -14.61 17.89
CA THR A 84 -5.29 -13.66 19.00
C THR A 84 -6.59 -13.45 19.78
N ILE A 85 -7.72 -13.25 19.07
CA ILE A 85 -9.04 -13.11 19.68
C ILE A 85 -9.40 -14.39 20.45
N CYS A 86 -9.31 -15.56 19.83
CA CYS A 86 -9.59 -16.85 20.46
C CYS A 86 -8.72 -17.11 21.69
N ASN A 87 -7.49 -16.60 21.72
CA ASN A 87 -6.58 -16.73 22.87
C ASN A 87 -6.91 -15.75 24.00
N SER A 88 -7.45 -14.57 23.69
CA SER A 88 -7.83 -13.55 24.68
C SER A 88 -9.18 -13.80 25.38
N LEU A 89 -10.00 -14.72 24.87
CA LEU A 89 -11.32 -15.02 25.44
C LEU A 89 -11.24 -15.96 26.64
N ASP A 90 -12.11 -15.74 27.63
CA ASP A 90 -12.30 -16.66 28.75
C ASP A 90 -13.09 -17.91 28.31
N MET A 91 -12.98 -19.01 29.07
CA MET A 91 -13.61 -20.30 28.72
C MET A 91 -15.12 -20.19 28.46
N GLN A 92 -15.84 -19.36 29.24
CA GLN A 92 -17.26 -19.10 29.03
C GLN A 92 -17.54 -18.38 27.70
N GLN A 93 -16.71 -17.41 27.35
CA GLN A 93 -16.85 -16.65 26.11
C GLN A 93 -16.53 -17.51 24.87
N LYS A 94 -15.56 -18.44 24.98
CA LYS A 94 -15.29 -19.41 23.91
C LYS A 94 -16.47 -20.35 23.65
N GLN A 95 -17.13 -20.83 24.71
CA GLN A 95 -18.32 -21.68 24.58
C GLN A 95 -19.49 -20.93 23.93
N LEU A 96 -19.71 -19.67 24.29
CA LEU A 96 -20.71 -18.81 23.65
C LEU A 96 -20.40 -18.59 22.17
N MET A 97 -19.15 -18.27 21.83
CA MET A 97 -18.69 -18.09 20.45
C MET A 97 -18.92 -19.34 19.60
N LEU A 98 -18.61 -20.52 20.13
CA LEU A 98 -18.88 -21.80 19.44
C LEU A 98 -20.37 -22.02 19.18
N LYS A 99 -21.24 -21.66 20.12
CA LYS A 99 -22.70 -21.75 19.93
C LYS A 99 -23.18 -20.86 18.80
N PHE A 100 -22.74 -19.60 18.74
CA PHE A 100 -23.13 -18.68 17.67
C PHE A 100 -22.65 -19.17 16.29
N LEU A 101 -21.38 -19.57 16.17
CA LEU A 101 -20.84 -20.11 14.91
C LEU A 101 -21.55 -21.38 14.42
N SER A 102 -22.09 -22.18 15.34
CA SER A 102 -22.81 -23.41 15.02
C SER A 102 -24.25 -23.17 14.54
N GLN A 103 -24.85 -22.01 14.87
CA GLN A 103 -26.24 -21.69 14.52
C GLN A 103 -26.40 -21.23 13.05
N ASP A 104 -25.44 -20.49 12.52
CA ASP A 104 -25.50 -19.93 11.16
C ASP A 104 -25.29 -20.98 10.04
N GLY A 105 -24.80 -22.17 10.36
CA GLY A 105 -24.62 -23.28 9.41
C GLY A 105 -25.92 -23.98 8.95
N THR A 106 -27.08 -23.60 9.51
CA THR A 106 -28.37 -24.27 9.23
C THR A 106 -29.33 -23.48 8.34
N ALA A 107 -28.98 -22.26 7.92
CA ALA A 107 -29.87 -21.37 7.14
C ALA A 107 -29.63 -21.41 5.61
N ALA A 108 -28.75 -22.28 5.12
CA ALA A 108 -28.49 -22.48 3.69
C ALA A 108 -28.66 -23.96 3.30
N ALA A 109 -29.90 -24.45 3.31
CA ALA A 109 -30.32 -25.69 2.68
C ALA A 109 -31.72 -25.50 2.09
#